data_AF-A0A969TYI5-F1
#
_entry.id   AF-A0A969TYI5-F1
#
_cell.length_a   1.000
_cell.length_b   1.000
_cell.length_c   1.000
_cell.angle_alpha   90.00
_cell.angle_beta   90.00
_cell.angle_gamma   90.00
#
_symmetry.space_group_name_H-M   'P 1'
#
loop_
_entity.id
_entity.type
_entity.pdbx_description
1 polymer ?
#
loop_
_entity_poly.entity_id
_entity_poly.type
_entity_poly.pdbx_seq_one_letter_code
_entity_poly.pdbx_strand_id
1 'polypeptide(L)'
;MKTGFAGAAIGGGSLTNFTEFNRCRPEPSSCDFITYGNTAIVHAADDLSVIETLEALSHIFASASALAGGKPQHLGLFSIGMRSNPYGETWAANPRLERVPMALNDPRQTECFAAAYAIGVLAAAAEASIASIALAMVDGPLGAGSTPLGRLIAGVSRLAGQKAKVTRHNGMIRIETGIGGASADFSAFGGGKISVPSADERHVHVECWGDAA
;
A
#
# COMPACT_ATOMS: atom_id res chain seq x y z
N MET A 1 -10.78 25.96 -10.80
CA MET A 1 -10.60 25.18 -9.55
C MET A 1 -9.92 26.00 -8.46
N LYS A 2 -8.70 26.54 -8.66
CA LYS A 2 -8.00 27.37 -7.64
C LYS A 2 -8.81 28.59 -7.14
N THR A 3 -9.60 29.22 -8.01
CA THR A 3 -10.42 30.39 -7.67
C THR A 3 -11.65 30.09 -6.80
N GLY A 4 -12.12 28.84 -6.77
CA GLY A 4 -13.30 28.42 -6.00
C GLY A 4 -12.98 27.72 -4.67
N PHE A 5 -11.72 27.36 -4.44
CA PHE A 5 -11.28 26.61 -3.26
C PHE A 5 -10.00 27.24 -2.69
N ALA A 6 -10.10 28.50 -2.26
CA ALA A 6 -8.97 29.23 -1.71
C ALA A 6 -8.34 28.48 -0.53
N GLY A 7 -7.02 28.25 -0.60
CA GLY A 7 -6.26 27.55 0.43
C GLY A 7 -6.25 26.02 0.34
N ALA A 8 -7.04 25.39 -0.54
CA ALA A 8 -6.99 23.95 -0.75
C ALA A 8 -5.83 23.56 -1.67
N ALA A 9 -5.06 22.53 -1.29
CA ALA A 9 -4.05 21.93 -2.16
C ALA A 9 -4.73 21.14 -3.29
N ILE A 10 -4.25 21.32 -4.52
CA ILE A 10 -4.78 20.64 -5.71
C ILE A 10 -3.85 19.49 -6.11
N GLY A 11 -4.41 18.28 -6.11
CA GLY A 11 -3.72 17.09 -6.62
C GLY A 11 -3.94 16.88 -8.11
N GLY A 12 -2.91 16.39 -8.81
CA GLY A 12 -3.02 15.92 -10.18
C GLY A 12 -2.47 14.51 -10.35
N GLY A 13 -3.09 13.72 -11.21
CA GLY A 13 -2.58 12.40 -11.58
C GLY A 13 -3.69 11.40 -11.86
N SER A 14 -3.49 10.15 -11.44
CA SER A 14 -4.42 9.05 -11.70
C SER A 14 -5.06 8.53 -10.43
N LEU A 15 -6.24 7.92 -10.52
CA LEU A 15 -6.83 7.16 -9.40
C LEU A 15 -6.48 5.67 -9.47
N THR A 16 -5.87 5.22 -10.57
CA THR A 16 -5.61 3.80 -10.86
C THR A 16 -4.15 3.45 -10.55
N ASN A 17 -3.32 3.20 -11.57
CA ASN A 17 -1.94 2.74 -11.42
C ASN A 17 -0.95 3.83 -11.83
N PHE A 18 0.31 3.70 -11.38
CA PHE A 18 1.41 4.53 -11.86
C PHE A 18 1.51 4.56 -13.40
N THR A 19 1.21 3.45 -14.08
CA THR A 19 1.21 3.38 -15.54
C THR A 19 0.32 4.45 -16.18
N GLU A 20 -0.88 4.67 -15.63
CA GLU A 20 -1.80 5.70 -16.18
C GLU A 20 -1.35 7.11 -15.82
N PHE A 21 -0.82 7.32 -14.61
CA PHE A 21 -0.16 8.58 -14.26
C PHE A 21 1.01 8.90 -15.22
N ASN A 22 1.82 7.89 -15.55
CA ASN A 22 2.97 8.04 -16.43
C ASN A 22 2.57 8.29 -17.89
N ARG A 23 1.39 7.81 -18.34
CA ARG A 23 0.83 8.10 -19.67
C ARG A 23 0.17 9.47 -19.73
N CYS A 24 -0.61 9.83 -18.72
CA CYS A 24 -1.40 11.06 -18.66
C CYS A 24 -0.86 11.98 -17.57
N ARG A 25 0.38 12.45 -17.78
CA ARG A 25 1.11 13.22 -16.78
C ARG A 25 0.46 14.60 -16.57
N PRO A 26 0.18 15.00 -15.32
CA PRO A 26 -0.21 16.37 -15.05
C PRO A 26 0.99 17.31 -15.28
N GLU A 27 0.72 18.52 -15.76
CA GLU A 27 1.70 19.62 -15.74
C GLU A 27 2.05 19.93 -14.28
N PRO A 28 3.31 19.78 -13.83
CA PRO A 28 3.65 19.95 -12.40
C PRO A 28 3.34 21.34 -11.85
N SER A 29 3.33 22.37 -12.70
CA SER A 29 2.97 23.74 -12.35
C SER A 29 1.46 23.92 -12.08
N SER A 30 0.62 23.01 -12.57
CA SER A 30 -0.84 23.06 -12.44
C SER A 30 -1.35 22.47 -11.11
N CYS A 31 -0.52 21.70 -10.41
CA CYS A 31 -0.87 20.99 -9.19
C CYS A 31 0.11 21.31 -8.03
N ASP A 32 -0.38 21.15 -6.82
CA ASP A 32 0.40 21.32 -5.59
C ASP A 32 1.04 19.99 -5.14
N PHE A 33 0.51 18.86 -5.62
CA PHE A 33 1.05 17.51 -5.42
C PHE A 33 0.65 16.55 -6.54
N ILE A 34 1.36 15.42 -6.65
CA ILE A 34 0.99 14.33 -7.55
C ILE A 34 0.34 13.15 -6.81
N THR A 35 -0.53 12.41 -7.50
CA THR A 35 -1.21 11.24 -6.94
C THR A 35 -1.40 10.12 -7.97
N TYR A 36 -1.31 8.89 -7.48
CA TYR A 36 -1.67 7.65 -8.17
C TYR A 36 -1.91 6.55 -7.15
N GLY A 37 -2.66 5.51 -7.52
CA GLY A 37 -2.79 4.29 -6.74
C GLY A 37 -1.93 3.16 -7.33
N ASN A 38 -2.15 1.96 -6.81
CA ASN A 38 -1.58 0.74 -7.36
C ASN A 38 -2.41 -0.49 -6.95
N THR A 39 -2.46 -1.49 -7.82
CA THR A 39 -2.96 -2.84 -7.50
C THR A 39 -1.90 -3.89 -7.80
N ALA A 40 -1.78 -4.91 -6.94
CA ALA A 40 -0.78 -5.96 -7.10
C ALA A 40 -1.17 -7.06 -8.11
N ILE A 41 -2.44 -7.12 -8.53
CA ILE A 41 -2.96 -8.29 -9.26
C ILE A 41 -3.37 -7.99 -10.71
N VAL A 42 -2.65 -7.12 -11.43
CA VAL A 42 -3.02 -6.79 -12.83
C VAL A 42 -2.91 -8.01 -13.76
N HIS A 43 -1.81 -8.76 -13.72
CA HIS A 43 -1.55 -9.86 -14.66
C HIS A 43 -1.52 -11.24 -14.01
N ALA A 44 -1.11 -11.32 -12.75
CA ALA A 44 -1.04 -12.54 -11.97
C ALA A 44 -1.57 -12.26 -10.55
N ALA A 45 -2.04 -13.30 -9.87
CA ALA A 45 -2.66 -13.16 -8.54
C ALA A 45 -2.20 -14.22 -7.54
N ASP A 46 -1.27 -15.11 -7.88
CA ASP A 46 -0.65 -15.99 -6.89
C ASP A 46 0.16 -15.17 -5.86
N ASP A 47 0.54 -15.82 -4.75
CA ASP A 47 1.18 -15.11 -3.63
C ASP A 47 2.55 -14.56 -3.98
N LEU A 48 3.35 -15.34 -4.71
CA LEU A 48 4.70 -14.92 -5.09
C LEU A 48 4.63 -13.69 -6.00
N SER A 49 3.82 -13.75 -7.05
CA SER A 49 3.63 -12.63 -7.98
C SER A 49 3.21 -11.34 -7.26
N VAL A 50 2.34 -11.43 -6.24
CA VAL A 50 1.91 -10.26 -5.46
C VAL A 50 3.07 -9.68 -4.64
N ILE A 51 3.87 -10.52 -3.98
CA ILE A 51 5.02 -10.05 -3.19
C ILE A 51 6.11 -9.47 -4.09
N GLU A 52 6.38 -10.06 -5.24
CA GLU A 52 7.36 -9.56 -6.22
C GLU A 52 7.02 -8.14 -6.71
N THR A 53 5.74 -7.73 -6.70
CA THR A 53 5.38 -6.34 -7.02
C THR A 53 6.01 -5.29 -6.09
N LEU A 54 6.40 -5.68 -4.86
CA LEU A 54 7.06 -4.78 -3.91
C LEU A 54 8.45 -4.34 -4.41
N GLU A 55 9.14 -5.17 -5.18
CA GLU A 55 10.48 -4.88 -5.71
C GLU A 55 10.46 -3.71 -6.70
N ALA A 56 9.35 -3.54 -7.43
CA ALA A 56 9.18 -2.46 -8.39
C ALA A 56 8.90 -1.09 -7.73
N LEU A 57 8.46 -1.05 -6.46
CA LEU A 57 7.95 0.16 -5.83
C LEU A 57 9.01 1.26 -5.71
N SER A 58 10.27 0.91 -5.39
CA SER A 58 11.35 1.89 -5.29
C SER A 58 11.58 2.61 -6.63
N HIS A 59 11.55 1.86 -7.74
CA HIS A 59 11.69 2.39 -9.09
C HIS A 59 10.47 3.22 -9.51
N ILE A 60 9.26 2.77 -9.15
CA ILE A 60 8.02 3.52 -9.39
C ILE A 60 8.05 4.87 -8.66
N PHE A 61 8.37 4.88 -7.36
CA PHE A 61 8.43 6.11 -6.56
C PHE A 61 9.52 7.07 -7.03
N ALA A 62 10.70 6.55 -7.41
CA ALA A 62 11.77 7.36 -8.00
C ALA A 62 11.35 7.98 -9.33
N SER A 63 10.68 7.21 -10.19
CA SER A 63 10.17 7.70 -11.48
C SER A 63 9.10 8.77 -11.28
N ALA A 64 8.14 8.55 -10.38
CA ALA A 64 7.14 9.55 -10.03
C ALA A 64 7.78 10.82 -9.47
N SER A 65 8.81 10.70 -8.62
CA SER A 65 9.54 11.84 -8.05
C SER A 65 10.20 12.68 -9.15
N ALA A 66 10.83 12.04 -10.13
CA ALA A 66 11.44 12.73 -11.28
C ALA A 66 10.38 13.48 -12.12
N LEU A 67 9.15 12.97 -12.18
CA LEU A 67 8.03 13.59 -12.89
C LEU A 67 7.30 14.66 -12.06
N ALA A 68 7.47 14.66 -10.74
CA ALA A 68 6.71 15.53 -9.83
C ALA A 68 7.18 17.00 -9.86
N GLY A 69 8.32 17.32 -10.47
CA GLY A 69 8.85 18.70 -10.46
C GLY A 69 9.11 19.23 -9.04
N GLY A 70 9.55 18.35 -8.13
CA GLY A 70 9.77 18.67 -6.72
C GLY A 70 8.50 18.76 -5.86
N LYS A 71 7.31 18.48 -6.41
CA LYS A 71 6.06 18.42 -5.66
C LYS A 71 5.98 17.14 -4.81
N PRO A 72 5.35 17.18 -3.63
CA PRO A 72 5.16 15.99 -2.81
C PRO A 72 4.26 14.96 -3.51
N GLN A 73 4.45 13.69 -3.13
CA GLN A 73 3.63 12.57 -3.59
C GLN A 73 2.62 12.22 -2.49
N HIS A 74 1.34 12.47 -2.74
CA HIS A 74 0.23 12.02 -1.90
C HIS A 74 -0.51 10.90 -2.63
N LEU A 75 -0.13 9.66 -2.32
CA LEU A 75 -0.55 8.48 -3.06
C LEU A 75 -1.96 8.04 -2.64
N GLY A 76 -2.71 7.62 -3.65
CA GLY A 76 -4.02 7.00 -3.49
C GLY A 76 -3.90 5.57 -2.96
N LEU A 77 -4.89 4.74 -3.30
CA LEU A 77 -4.96 3.38 -2.76
C LEU A 77 -3.87 2.48 -3.34
N PHE A 78 -3.07 1.88 -2.47
CA PHE A 78 -2.16 0.79 -2.77
C PHE A 78 -2.71 -0.49 -2.12
N SER A 79 -3.28 -1.36 -2.92
CA SER A 79 -3.99 -2.56 -2.46
C SER A 79 -3.59 -3.81 -3.23
N ILE A 80 -3.94 -4.98 -2.72
CA ILE A 80 -3.83 -6.23 -3.49
C ILE A 80 -4.89 -6.19 -4.60
N GLY A 81 -6.17 -6.15 -4.22
CA GLY A 81 -7.30 -6.06 -5.16
C GLY A 81 -7.31 -4.76 -5.99
N MET A 82 -8.00 -4.80 -7.12
CA MET A 82 -8.07 -3.70 -8.07
C MET A 82 -9.27 -2.79 -7.76
N ARG A 83 -9.05 -1.58 -7.24
CA ARG A 83 -10.14 -0.62 -6.98
C ARG A 83 -10.82 -0.14 -8.25
N SER A 84 -10.08 0.07 -9.33
CA SER A 84 -10.61 0.64 -10.57
C SER A 84 -9.81 0.06 -11.73
N ASN A 85 -10.51 -0.43 -12.75
CA ASN A 85 -9.89 -1.06 -13.92
C ASN A 85 -9.67 -0.01 -15.03
N PRO A 86 -8.44 0.43 -15.31
CA PRO A 86 -8.18 1.36 -16.41
C PRO A 86 -8.25 0.69 -17.79
N TYR A 87 -8.44 -0.63 -17.85
CA TYR A 87 -8.36 -1.43 -19.08
C TYR A 87 -9.71 -2.05 -19.49
N GLY A 88 -10.80 -1.75 -18.79
CA GLY A 88 -12.12 -2.30 -19.08
C GLY A 88 -13.24 -1.64 -18.29
N GLU A 89 -14.49 -1.99 -18.60
CA GLU A 89 -15.68 -1.39 -17.99
C GLU A 89 -15.86 -1.77 -16.51
N THR A 90 -15.42 -2.97 -16.13
CA THR A 90 -15.53 -3.49 -14.77
C THR A 90 -14.37 -4.42 -14.42
N TRP A 91 -14.32 -4.88 -13.18
CA TRP A 91 -13.34 -5.85 -12.67
C TRP A 91 -13.65 -7.27 -13.12
N ALA A 92 -12.67 -8.16 -13.03
CA ALA A 92 -12.92 -9.59 -13.15
C ALA A 92 -13.89 -10.05 -12.04
N ALA A 93 -14.95 -10.78 -12.43
CA ALA A 93 -15.90 -11.33 -11.48
C ALA A 93 -15.21 -12.40 -10.61
N ASN A 94 -15.36 -12.31 -9.30
CA ASN A 94 -14.76 -13.25 -8.35
C ASN A 94 -15.73 -13.69 -7.24
N PRO A 95 -16.86 -14.32 -7.58
CA PRO A 95 -17.86 -14.74 -6.58
C PRO A 95 -17.38 -15.86 -5.66
N ARG A 96 -16.32 -16.58 -6.06
CA ARG A 96 -15.74 -17.71 -5.31
C ARG A 96 -14.56 -17.30 -4.44
N LEU A 97 -14.22 -16.00 -4.39
CA LEU A 97 -13.08 -15.45 -3.66
C LEU A 97 -11.77 -16.20 -3.95
N GLU A 98 -11.47 -16.38 -5.24
CA GLU A 98 -10.22 -16.97 -5.70
C GLU A 98 -9.14 -15.92 -5.95
N ARG A 99 -7.92 -16.36 -6.23
CA ARG A 99 -6.82 -15.49 -6.67
C ARG A 99 -6.97 -15.20 -8.16
N VAL A 100 -7.74 -14.17 -8.47
CA VAL A 100 -8.08 -13.80 -9.86
C VAL A 100 -7.47 -12.44 -10.20
N PRO A 101 -6.65 -12.33 -11.26
CA PRO A 101 -6.15 -11.05 -11.72
C PRO A 101 -7.28 -10.07 -12.04
N MET A 102 -7.04 -8.78 -11.78
CA MET A 102 -7.96 -7.67 -12.05
C MET A 102 -9.29 -7.75 -11.27
N ALA A 103 -9.39 -8.60 -10.23
CA ALA A 103 -10.55 -8.67 -9.37
C ALA A 103 -10.56 -7.55 -8.33
N LEU A 104 -11.75 -7.04 -7.99
CA LEU A 104 -11.94 -6.14 -6.85
C LEU A 104 -11.87 -6.90 -5.52
N ASN A 105 -12.52 -8.06 -5.45
CA ASN A 105 -12.53 -8.92 -4.28
C ASN A 105 -11.33 -9.88 -4.36
N ASP A 106 -10.41 -9.79 -3.41
CA ASP A 106 -9.29 -10.73 -3.25
C ASP A 106 -9.41 -11.42 -1.88
N PRO A 107 -9.29 -12.76 -1.79
CA PRO A 107 -9.45 -13.48 -0.53
C PRO A 107 -8.45 -13.04 0.55
N ARG A 108 -7.32 -12.45 0.17
CA ARG A 108 -6.27 -12.04 1.11
C ARG A 108 -6.58 -10.73 1.82
N GLN A 109 -7.58 -9.97 1.39
CA GLN A 109 -7.90 -8.66 1.97
C GLN A 109 -8.16 -8.73 3.48
N THR A 110 -8.84 -9.78 3.93
CA THR A 110 -9.20 -9.99 5.35
C THR A 110 -8.12 -10.74 6.13
N GLU A 111 -7.09 -11.22 5.46
CA GLU A 111 -6.05 -12.08 6.02
C GLU A 111 -4.81 -11.29 6.42
N CYS A 112 -3.93 -11.94 7.19
CA CYS A 112 -2.64 -11.34 7.53
C CYS A 112 -1.82 -10.99 6.28
N PHE A 113 -1.96 -11.75 5.19
CA PHE A 113 -1.27 -11.45 3.93
C PHE A 113 -1.43 -9.99 3.48
N ALA A 114 -2.63 -9.39 3.55
CA ALA A 114 -2.83 -7.99 3.18
C ALA A 114 -2.08 -7.02 4.10
N ALA A 115 -1.99 -7.31 5.40
CA ALA A 115 -1.18 -6.53 6.33
C ALA A 115 0.33 -6.68 6.04
N ALA A 116 0.81 -7.88 5.68
CA ALA A 116 2.22 -8.09 5.34
C ALA A 116 2.57 -7.31 4.07
N TYR A 117 1.75 -7.44 3.03
CA TYR A 117 1.89 -6.66 1.80
C TYR A 117 1.93 -5.15 2.08
N ALA A 118 1.01 -4.65 2.90
CA ALA A 118 0.97 -3.24 3.29
C ALA A 118 2.22 -2.77 4.05
N ILE A 119 2.87 -3.61 4.87
CA ILE A 119 4.18 -3.30 5.48
C ILE A 119 5.25 -3.17 4.41
N GLY A 120 5.26 -4.06 3.40
CA GLY A 120 6.19 -3.96 2.27
C GLY A 120 6.02 -2.65 1.49
N VAL A 121 4.76 -2.27 1.22
CA VAL A 121 4.42 -0.98 0.58
C VAL A 121 4.87 0.19 1.44
N LEU A 122 4.57 0.18 2.74
CA LEU A 122 4.92 1.26 3.66
C LEU A 122 6.43 1.40 3.83
N ALA A 123 7.18 0.30 3.84
CA ALA A 123 8.63 0.31 3.90
C ALA A 123 9.24 1.02 2.67
N ALA A 124 8.79 0.66 1.47
CA ALA A 124 9.22 1.34 0.25
C ALA A 124 8.80 2.83 0.24
N ALA A 125 7.60 3.15 0.71
CA ALA A 125 7.11 4.52 0.79
C ALA A 125 7.91 5.38 1.77
N ALA A 126 8.31 4.81 2.92
CA ALA A 126 9.14 5.49 3.91
C ALA A 126 10.53 5.80 3.36
N GLU A 127 11.17 4.86 2.67
CA GLU A 127 12.48 5.07 2.03
C GLU A 127 12.42 6.12 0.90
N ALA A 128 11.32 6.14 0.15
CA ALA A 128 11.10 7.12 -0.91
C ALA A 128 10.57 8.48 -0.42
N SER A 129 10.41 8.68 0.89
CA SER A 129 9.88 9.92 1.48
C SER A 129 8.50 10.33 0.92
N ILE A 130 7.62 9.34 0.68
CA ILE A 130 6.24 9.58 0.26
C ILE A 130 5.48 10.34 1.36
N ALA A 131 4.75 11.39 0.98
CA ALA A 131 4.12 12.31 1.94
C ALA A 131 2.87 11.71 2.60
N SER A 132 2.06 10.95 1.84
CA SER A 132 0.97 10.13 2.39
C SER A 132 0.62 9.00 1.44
N ILE A 133 0.02 7.92 1.97
CA ILE A 133 -0.43 6.77 1.18
C ILE A 133 -1.69 6.16 1.82
N ALA A 134 -2.64 5.71 1.00
CA ALA A 134 -3.77 4.92 1.47
C ALA A 134 -3.49 3.43 1.26
N LEU A 135 -3.56 2.63 2.33
CA LEU A 135 -3.31 1.18 2.29
C LEU A 135 -4.59 0.34 2.23
N ALA A 136 -5.74 0.96 2.47
CA ALA A 136 -7.06 0.34 2.45
C ALA A 136 -8.14 1.41 2.19
N MET A 137 -9.33 0.97 1.80
CA MET A 137 -10.55 1.77 1.92
C MET A 137 -11.09 1.72 3.35
N VAL A 138 -12.05 2.59 3.67
CA VAL A 138 -12.72 2.57 4.98
C VAL A 138 -13.57 1.30 5.12
N ASP A 139 -14.32 0.96 4.08
CA ASP A 139 -15.26 -0.15 4.01
C ASP A 139 -15.23 -0.86 2.64
N GLY A 140 -16.15 -1.81 2.45
CA GLY A 140 -16.30 -2.56 1.21
C GLY A 140 -15.19 -3.60 0.96
N PRO A 141 -15.08 -4.10 -0.29
CA PRO A 141 -14.16 -5.18 -0.66
C PRO A 141 -12.68 -4.93 -0.41
N LEU A 142 -12.24 -3.66 -0.30
CA LEU A 142 -10.86 -3.28 0.02
C LEU A 142 -10.77 -2.57 1.38
N GLY A 143 -11.78 -2.77 2.22
CA GLY A 143 -11.92 -2.12 3.51
C GLY A 143 -10.89 -2.58 4.53
N ALA A 144 -10.48 -1.67 5.40
CA ALA A 144 -9.62 -1.96 6.54
C ALA A 144 -10.36 -2.76 7.62
N GLY A 145 -11.56 -2.31 8.01
CA GLY A 145 -12.41 -2.96 9.01
C GLY A 145 -11.67 -3.38 10.29
N SER A 146 -12.12 -4.49 10.89
CA SER A 146 -11.46 -5.15 12.03
C SER A 146 -10.42 -6.19 11.61
N THR A 147 -9.97 -6.15 10.35
CA THR A 147 -9.01 -7.11 9.78
C THR A 147 -7.60 -6.90 10.33
N PRO A 148 -6.65 -7.84 10.10
CA PRO A 148 -5.23 -7.61 10.39
C PRO A 148 -4.69 -6.33 9.74
N LEU A 149 -5.12 -6.00 8.51
CA LEU A 149 -4.74 -4.76 7.82
C LEU A 149 -5.29 -3.53 8.55
N GLY A 150 -6.53 -3.58 9.03
CA GLY A 150 -7.10 -2.49 9.82
C GLY A 150 -6.35 -2.23 11.13
N ARG A 151 -5.97 -3.30 11.84
CA ARG A 151 -5.14 -3.20 13.06
C ARG A 151 -3.75 -2.64 12.75
N LEU A 152 -3.12 -3.07 11.65
CA LEU A 152 -1.85 -2.51 11.19
C LEU A 152 -1.98 -1.01 10.96
N ILE A 153 -2.97 -0.57 10.16
CA ILE A 153 -3.19 0.84 9.82
C ILE A 153 -3.37 1.68 11.08
N ALA A 154 -4.19 1.22 12.03
CA ALA A 154 -4.37 1.91 13.31
C ALA A 154 -3.10 1.97 14.17
N GLY A 155 -2.22 0.96 14.06
CA GLY A 155 -0.92 0.92 14.72
C GLY A 155 0.08 1.90 14.12
N VAL A 156 0.29 1.83 12.80
CA VAL A 156 1.31 2.63 12.10
C VAL A 156 0.90 4.08 11.91
N SER A 157 -0.40 4.42 11.93
CA SER A 157 -0.85 5.80 11.88
C SER A 157 -0.35 6.63 13.06
N ARG A 158 -0.17 6.00 14.23
CA ARG A 158 0.44 6.63 15.42
C ARG A 158 1.92 6.95 15.24
N LEU A 159 2.58 6.32 14.26
CA LEU A 159 3.98 6.54 13.91
C LEU A 159 4.16 7.60 12.81
N ALA A 160 3.08 8.17 12.28
CA ALA A 160 3.14 9.14 11.18
C ALA A 160 3.99 10.37 11.55
N GLY A 161 4.79 10.86 10.59
CA GLY A 161 5.69 11.99 10.77
C GLY A 161 7.00 11.67 11.49
N GLN A 162 7.19 10.43 11.98
CA GLN A 162 8.46 10.02 12.59
C GLN A 162 9.50 9.66 11.52
N LYS A 163 10.78 9.83 11.86
CA LYS A 163 11.87 9.26 11.06
C LYS A 163 11.84 7.74 11.18
N ALA A 164 11.84 7.05 10.04
CA ALA A 164 11.83 5.60 9.98
C ALA A 164 13.17 5.07 9.44
N LYS A 165 13.64 3.97 10.03
CA LYS A 165 14.71 3.13 9.49
C LYS A 165 14.08 1.84 9.00
N VAL A 166 14.34 1.51 7.73
CA VAL A 166 13.90 0.25 7.14
C VAL A 166 15.08 -0.71 7.08
N THR A 167 14.86 -1.96 7.47
CA THR A 167 15.85 -3.05 7.34
C THR A 167 15.21 -4.24 6.64
N ARG A 168 16.00 -4.90 5.79
CA ARG A 168 15.62 -6.11 5.06
C ARG A 168 16.68 -7.18 5.29
N HIS A 169 16.28 -8.33 5.80
CA HIS A 169 17.22 -9.44 6.06
C HIS A 169 16.49 -10.77 6.03
N ASN A 170 16.95 -11.72 5.21
CA ASN A 170 16.39 -13.07 5.07
C ASN A 170 14.85 -13.09 4.93
N GLY A 171 14.30 -12.27 4.04
CA GLY A 171 12.85 -12.18 3.82
C GLY A 171 12.08 -11.40 4.90
N MET A 172 12.70 -10.96 5.98
CA MET A 172 12.09 -10.07 6.96
C MET A 172 12.22 -8.61 6.52
N ILE A 173 11.11 -7.87 6.54
CA ILE A 173 11.08 -6.40 6.41
C ILE A 173 10.70 -5.82 7.77
N ARG A 174 11.49 -4.86 8.26
CA ARG A 174 11.21 -4.15 9.52
C ARG A 174 11.31 -2.64 9.32
N ILE A 175 10.29 -1.92 9.78
CA ILE A 175 10.21 -0.47 9.85
C ILE A 175 10.33 -0.08 11.31
N GLU A 176 11.33 0.72 11.66
CA GLU A 176 11.57 1.16 13.04
C GLU A 176 11.57 2.68 13.13
N THR A 177 10.91 3.22 14.14
CA THR A 177 10.90 4.65 14.48
C THR A 177 11.34 4.84 15.92
N GLY A 178 11.50 6.09 16.37
CA GLY A 178 11.84 6.39 17.77
C GLY A 178 10.79 5.94 18.79
N ILE A 179 9.55 5.68 18.35
CA ILE A 179 8.40 5.39 19.23
C ILE A 179 7.73 4.04 18.93
N GLY A 180 8.29 3.24 18.03
CA GLY A 180 7.80 1.90 17.70
C GLY A 180 8.03 1.51 16.25
N GLY A 181 7.48 0.39 15.81
CA GLY A 181 7.72 -0.13 14.46
C GLY A 181 6.75 -1.22 14.03
N ALA A 182 6.90 -1.68 12.79
CA ALA A 182 6.14 -2.79 12.22
C ALA A 182 7.07 -3.71 11.43
N SER A 183 6.76 -5.01 11.37
CA SER A 183 7.53 -5.95 10.57
C SER A 183 6.68 -7.05 9.94
N ALA A 184 7.14 -7.56 8.80
CA ALA A 184 6.55 -8.69 8.10
C ALA A 184 7.64 -9.65 7.65
N ASP A 185 7.39 -10.94 7.84
CA ASP A 185 8.26 -12.02 7.40
C ASP A 185 7.72 -12.65 6.10
N PHE A 186 8.51 -12.59 5.04
CA PHE A 186 8.22 -13.17 3.73
C PHE A 186 9.06 -14.43 3.44
N SER A 187 9.84 -14.93 4.40
CA SER A 187 10.73 -16.09 4.19
C SER A 187 10.01 -17.43 4.03
N ALA A 188 8.82 -17.56 4.62
CA ALA A 188 7.95 -18.74 4.47
C ALA A 188 6.85 -18.44 3.44
N PHE A 189 7.11 -18.72 2.17
CA PHE A 189 6.09 -18.64 1.12
C PHE A 189 4.93 -19.60 1.46
N GLY A 190 3.76 -19.04 1.77
CA GLY A 190 2.57 -19.78 2.22
C GLY A 190 2.21 -19.62 3.71
N GLY A 191 2.94 -18.82 4.50
CA GLY A 191 2.67 -18.67 5.94
C GLY A 191 3.45 -17.57 6.69
N GLY A 192 3.41 -16.32 6.22
CA GLY A 192 4.15 -15.20 6.81
C GLY A 192 3.64 -14.72 8.19
N LYS A 193 4.55 -14.29 9.07
CA LYS A 193 4.25 -13.68 10.39
C LYS A 193 4.30 -12.15 10.32
N ILE A 194 3.47 -11.46 11.11
CA ILE A 194 3.39 -9.99 11.13
C ILE A 194 3.55 -9.47 12.56
N SER A 195 4.07 -8.26 12.75
CA SER A 195 4.15 -7.58 14.04
C SER A 195 3.74 -6.12 13.85
N VAL A 196 2.80 -5.60 14.68
CA VAL A 196 2.28 -4.23 14.64
C VAL A 196 2.15 -3.64 16.06
N PRO A 197 2.45 -2.35 16.30
CA PRO A 197 2.51 -1.82 17.66
C PRO A 197 1.12 -1.61 18.30
N SER A 198 0.95 -1.93 19.60
CA SER A 198 -0.25 -1.63 20.40
C SER A 198 -0.05 -0.41 21.31
N ALA A 199 -1.12 0.01 21.98
CA ALA A 199 -1.18 1.23 22.78
C ALA A 199 -0.23 1.27 23.98
N ASP A 200 0.27 0.12 24.46
CA ASP A 200 0.99 0.02 25.74
C ASP A 200 2.43 -0.55 25.63
N GLU A 201 2.91 -0.97 24.44
CA GLU A 201 4.28 -1.49 24.26
C GLU A 201 4.93 -1.04 22.93
N ARG A 202 6.25 -0.81 22.96
CA ARG A 202 7.05 -0.27 21.83
C ARG A 202 7.00 -1.14 20.56
N HIS A 203 6.63 -2.42 20.69
CA HIS A 203 6.37 -3.35 19.59
C HIS A 203 5.31 -4.33 20.08
N VAL A 204 4.28 -4.61 19.29
CA VAL A 204 3.37 -5.72 19.57
C VAL A 204 3.47 -6.72 18.43
N HIS A 205 3.73 -7.96 18.77
CA HIS A 205 3.67 -9.04 17.81
C HIS A 205 2.21 -9.39 17.55
N VAL A 206 1.76 -9.29 16.29
CA VAL A 206 0.49 -9.87 15.86
C VAL A 206 0.84 -11.26 15.39
N GLU A 207 1.04 -12.18 16.32
CA GLU A 207 1.19 -13.60 15.96
C GLU A 207 -0.09 -14.06 15.25
N CYS A 208 0.00 -14.18 13.93
CA CYS A 208 -1.09 -14.61 13.08
C CYS A 208 -1.24 -16.15 13.01
N TRP A 209 -0.51 -16.91 13.83
CA TRP A 209 -0.48 -18.37 13.72
C TRP A 209 -0.35 -19.05 15.09
N GLY A 210 -1.40 -19.77 15.48
CA GLY A 210 -1.31 -21.03 16.23
C GLY A 210 -1.56 -22.16 15.24
N ASP A 211 -0.93 -23.32 15.48
CA ASP A 211 -0.77 -24.47 14.59
C ASP A 211 -1.97 -24.76 13.66
N ALA A 212 -1.67 -24.93 12.37
CA ALA A 212 -2.61 -25.56 11.45
C ALA A 212 -2.86 -27.01 11.91
N ALA A 213 -4.11 -27.32 12.22
CA ALA A 213 -4.61 -28.68 12.31
C ALA A 213 -4.91 -29.24 10.90
#